data_AF-A0A847VV34-F1
#
_entry.id   AF-A0A847VV34-F1
#
_cell.length_a   1.000
_cell.length_b   1.000
_cell.length_c   1.000
_cell.angle_alpha   90.00
_cell.angle_beta   90.00
_cell.angle_gamma   90.00
#
_symmetry.space_group_name_H-M   'P 1'
#
loop_
_entity.id
_entity.type
_entity.pdbx_description
1 polymer ?
#
loop_
_entity_poly.entity_id
_entity_poly.type
_entity_poly.pdbx_seq_one_letter_code
_entity_poly.pdbx_strand_id
1 'polypeptide(L)'
;MNEKFEKIVDRLLKGQWSERVIRKVHEQEKKIRERKNLAHHNLVVVAKRKLEEILDGGVQAKYARETLTAFEYAESHNHFQTGASMLDDIITHQKIDFNDYE
;
A
#
# COMPACT_ATOMS: atom_id res chain seq x y z
N MET A 1 -17.84 0.59 6.83
CA MET A 1 -16.80 0.00 7.70
C MET A 1 -15.57 -0.23 6.83
N ASN A 2 -14.41 0.29 7.23
CA ASN A 2 -13.19 0.38 6.41
C ASN A 2 -12.09 -0.57 6.93
N GLU A 3 -12.48 -1.75 7.43
CA GLU A 3 -11.64 -2.66 8.21
C GLU A 3 -10.31 -3.03 7.53
N LYS A 4 -10.30 -3.11 6.20
CA LYS A 4 -9.08 -3.36 5.42
C LYS A 4 -8.04 -2.25 5.63
N PHE A 5 -8.46 -0.99 5.53
CA PHE A 5 -7.56 0.14 5.74
C PHE A 5 -7.11 0.25 7.19
N GLU A 6 -7.96 -0.08 8.15
CA GLU A 6 -7.58 -0.13 9.56
C GLU A 6 -6.47 -1.16 9.80
N LYS A 7 -6.59 -2.36 9.22
CA LYS A 7 -5.53 -3.39 9.28
C LYS A 7 -4.23 -2.96 8.60
N ILE A 8 -4.31 -2.25 7.48
CA ILE A 8 -3.12 -1.72 6.79
C ILE A 8 -2.45 -0.65 7.67
N VAL A 9 -3.23 0.27 8.24
CA VAL A 9 -2.71 1.31 9.14
C VAL A 9 -2.09 0.69 10.38
N ASP A 10 -2.73 -0.31 11.01
CA ASP A 10 -2.16 -1.00 12.17
C ASP A 10 -0.80 -1.66 11.86
N ARG A 11 -0.69 -2.33 10.71
CA ARG A 11 0.58 -2.94 10.25
C ARG A 11 1.65 -1.89 9.93
N LEU A 12 1.26 -0.77 9.34
CA LEU A 12 2.14 0.38 9.12
C LEU A 12 2.63 0.97 10.44
N LEU A 13 1.75 1.14 11.43
CA LEU A 13 2.09 1.64 12.77
C LEU A 13 3.05 0.72 13.50
N LYS A 14 2.90 -0.59 13.33
CA LYS A 14 3.82 -1.62 13.85
C LYS A 14 5.17 -1.65 13.12
N GLY A 15 5.36 -0.88 12.05
CA GLY A 15 6.60 -0.85 11.29
C GLY A 15 6.89 -2.13 10.53
N GLN A 16 5.86 -2.88 10.12
CA GLN A 16 6.03 -4.16 9.42
C GLN A 16 6.65 -4.02 8.03
N TRP A 17 6.61 -2.82 7.44
CA TRP A 17 7.12 -2.56 6.11
C TRP A 17 8.25 -1.54 6.14
N SER A 18 9.34 -1.86 5.45
CA SER A 18 10.45 -0.93 5.26
C SER A 18 10.07 0.21 4.32
N GLU A 19 10.83 1.31 4.37
CA GLU A 19 10.72 2.42 3.43
C GLU A 19 10.69 1.95 1.96
N ARG A 20 11.54 0.98 1.61
CA ARG A 20 11.61 0.43 0.25
C ARG A 20 10.28 -0.21 -0.17
N VAL A 21 9.69 -1.03 0.71
CA VAL A 21 8.40 -1.68 0.45
C VAL A 21 7.31 -0.63 0.25
N ILE A 22 7.25 0.37 1.14
CA ILE A 22 6.28 1.47 1.06
C ILE A 22 6.39 2.20 -0.28
N ARG A 23 7.62 2.57 -0.70
CA ARG A 23 7.85 3.23 -1.99
C ARG A 23 7.42 2.37 -3.16
N LYS A 24 7.75 1.07 -3.14
CA LYS A 24 7.39 0.11 -4.21
C LYS A 24 5.89 -0.12 -4.32
N VAL A 25 5.19 -0.19 -3.20
CA VAL A 25 3.72 -0.26 -3.16
C VAL A 25 3.13 1.03 -3.72
N HIS A 26 3.59 2.19 -3.27
CA HIS A 26 3.11 3.48 -3.76
C HIS A 26 3.33 3.64 -5.28
N GLU A 27 4.45 3.15 -5.84
CA GLU A 27 4.68 3.16 -7.30
C GLU A 27 3.59 2.44 -8.10
N GLN A 28 2.93 1.43 -7.51
CA GLN A 28 1.84 0.71 -8.16
C GLN A 28 0.56 1.53 -8.24
N GLU A 29 0.43 2.63 -7.48
CA GLU A 29 -0.76 3.46 -7.47
C GLU A 29 -1.17 3.92 -8.88
N LYS A 30 -0.18 4.30 -9.70
CA LYS A 30 -0.39 4.77 -11.08
C LYS A 30 -1.05 3.74 -12.00
N LYS A 31 -0.96 2.45 -11.65
CA LYS A 31 -1.54 1.36 -12.44
C LYS A 31 -3.01 1.13 -12.11
N ILE A 32 -3.49 1.70 -11.00
CA ILE A 32 -4.82 1.45 -10.46
C ILE A 32 -5.77 2.52 -11.03
N ARG A 33 -6.19 2.31 -12.29
CA ARG A 33 -6.86 3.34 -13.11
C ARG A 33 -8.26 3.75 -12.63
N GLU A 34 -8.93 2.97 -11.78
CA GLU A 34 -10.25 3.31 -11.24
C GLU A 34 -10.42 2.73 -9.83
N ARG A 35 -10.36 3.58 -8.80
CA ARG A 35 -10.54 3.12 -7.41
C ARG A 35 -11.94 3.39 -6.90
N LYS A 36 -12.62 2.33 -6.46
CA LYS A 36 -13.92 2.40 -5.78
C LYS A 36 -13.81 2.63 -4.27
N ASN A 37 -12.68 2.28 -3.66
CA ASN A 37 -12.49 2.36 -2.21
C ASN A 37 -11.42 3.39 -1.83
N LEU A 38 -11.81 4.38 -1.03
CA LEU A 38 -10.92 5.43 -0.53
C LEU A 38 -10.76 5.33 0.99
N ALA A 39 -9.52 5.49 1.46
CA ALA A 39 -9.24 5.55 2.88
C ALA A 39 -9.95 6.75 3.54
N HIS A 40 -10.55 6.52 4.70
CA HIS A 40 -11.22 7.57 5.48
C HIS A 40 -10.20 8.61 5.95
N HIS A 41 -10.62 9.88 6.05
CA HIS A 41 -9.71 11.00 6.35
C HIS A 41 -8.86 10.77 7.62
N ASN A 42 -9.46 10.25 8.69
CA ASN A 42 -8.75 9.96 9.94
C ASN A 42 -7.61 8.95 9.76
N LEU A 43 -7.85 7.88 8.98
CA LEU A 43 -6.83 6.86 8.70
C LEU A 43 -5.68 7.44 7.88
N VAL A 44 -5.99 8.34 6.94
CA VAL A 44 -4.98 9.05 6.14
C VAL A 44 -4.10 9.92 7.03
N VAL A 45 -4.67 10.64 8.00
CA VAL A 45 -3.88 11.48 8.93
C VAL A 45 -2.95 10.63 9.80
N VAL A 46 -3.44 9.49 10.31
CA VAL A 46 -2.62 8.56 11.11
C VAL A 46 -1.50 7.96 10.27
N ALA A 47 -1.82 7.44 9.09
CA ALA A 47 -0.82 6.88 8.17
C ALA A 47 0.20 7.92 7.74
N LYS A 48 -0.22 9.15 7.47
CA LYS A 48 0.67 10.26 7.10
C LYS A 48 1.75 10.46 8.15
N ARG A 49 1.39 10.60 9.43
CA ARG A 49 2.36 10.78 10.52
C ARG A 49 3.38 9.64 10.57
N LYS A 50 2.89 8.40 10.41
CA LYS A 50 3.78 7.24 10.41
C LYS A 50 4.70 7.18 9.20
N LEU A 51 4.20 7.58 8.03
CA LEU A 51 5.01 7.67 6.81
C LEU A 51 6.06 8.79 6.92
N GLU A 52 5.74 9.91 7.57
CA GLU A 52 6.70 10.99 7.86
C GLU A 52 7.86 10.47 8.72
N GLU A 53 7.58 9.62 9.71
CA GLU A 53 8.62 8.96 10.53
C GLU A 53 9.48 8.00 9.71
N ILE A 54 8.88 7.21 8.81
CA ILE A 54 9.61 6.16 8.07
C ILE A 54 10.41 6.72 6.89
N LEU A 55 9.87 7.73 6.19
CA LEU A 55 10.47 8.31 4.99
C LEU A 55 11.38 9.51 5.29
N ASP A 56 11.57 9.83 6.56
CA ASP A 56 12.38 10.94 7.08
C ASP A 56 12.15 12.25 6.31
N GLY A 57 10.87 12.63 6.18
CA GLY A 57 10.48 13.78 5.35
C GLY A 57 9.00 14.13 5.39
N GLY A 58 8.66 15.31 4.89
CA GLY A 58 7.28 15.79 4.82
C GLY A 58 6.45 15.01 3.80
N VAL A 59 5.49 14.22 4.28
CA VAL A 59 4.59 13.43 3.44
C VAL A 59 3.31 14.21 3.19
N GLN A 60 2.84 14.29 1.95
CA GLN A 60 1.55 14.94 1.67
C GLN A 60 0.40 14.01 2.04
N ALA A 61 -0.74 14.56 2.47
CA ALA A 61 -1.93 13.76 2.76
C ALA A 61 -2.41 12.96 1.53
N LYS A 62 -2.20 13.52 0.32
CA LYS A 62 -2.44 12.82 -0.95
C LYS A 62 -1.58 11.56 -1.07
N TYR A 63 -0.27 11.67 -0.83
CA TYR A 63 0.65 10.54 -0.84
C TYR A 63 0.25 9.45 0.17
N ALA A 64 -0.13 9.84 1.40
CA ALA A 64 -0.57 8.89 2.41
C ALA A 64 -1.85 8.14 1.98
N ARG A 65 -2.82 8.84 1.40
CA ARG A 65 -4.04 8.23 0.85
C ARG A 65 -3.71 7.27 -0.28
N GLU A 66 -2.93 7.70 -1.26
CA GLU A 66 -2.51 6.91 -2.42
C GLU A 66 -1.78 5.64 -1.99
N THR A 67 -0.87 5.77 -1.03
CA THR A 67 -0.11 4.66 -0.43
C THR A 67 -1.03 3.65 0.26
N LEU A 68 -1.92 4.10 1.15
CA LEU A 68 -2.88 3.21 1.82
C LEU A 68 -3.75 2.46 0.83
N THR A 69 -4.17 3.14 -0.23
CA THR A 69 -4.99 2.52 -1.25
C THR A 69 -4.15 1.52 -2.04
N ALA A 70 -2.88 1.84 -2.36
CA ALA A 70 -1.99 0.92 -3.06
C ALA A 70 -1.70 -0.35 -2.24
N PHE A 71 -1.61 -0.24 -0.91
CA PHE A 71 -1.54 -1.40 -0.03
C PHE A 71 -2.80 -2.26 -0.12
N GLU A 72 -3.99 -1.68 -0.05
CA GLU A 72 -5.25 -2.43 -0.15
C GLU A 72 -5.39 -3.17 -1.48
N TYR A 73 -4.94 -2.52 -2.56
CA TYR A 73 -4.88 -3.12 -3.88
C TYR A 73 -3.85 -4.25 -3.95
N ALA A 74 -2.63 -4.01 -3.49
CA ALA A 74 -1.54 -4.99 -3.55
C ALA A 74 -1.82 -6.24 -2.70
N GLU A 75 -2.62 -6.11 -1.63
CA GLU A 75 -3.07 -7.24 -0.81
C GLU A 75 -4.22 -8.03 -1.44
N SER A 76 -4.96 -7.43 -2.36
CA SER A 76 -6.14 -8.05 -2.97
C SER A 76 -5.91 -8.54 -4.39
N HIS A 77 -4.86 -8.07 -5.06
CA HIS A 77 -4.47 -8.54 -6.39
C HIS A 77 -3.40 -9.60 -6.27
N ASN A 78 -3.70 -10.78 -6.79
CA ASN A 78 -2.86 -11.95 -6.66
C ASN A 78 -2.27 -12.33 -8.01
N HIS A 79 -1.03 -12.83 -7.96
CA HIS A 79 -0.34 -13.35 -9.11
C HIS A 79 -1.05 -14.63 -9.58
N PHE A 80 -1.52 -14.65 -10.82
CA PHE A 80 -2.29 -15.73 -11.43
C PHE A 80 -1.57 -17.09 -11.34
N GLN A 81 -0.26 -17.10 -11.59
CA GLN A 81 0.55 -18.33 -11.57
C GLN A 81 0.91 -18.85 -10.17
N THR A 82 1.31 -17.98 -9.23
CA THR A 82 1.84 -18.39 -7.92
C THR A 82 0.80 -18.31 -6.80
N GLY A 83 -0.29 -17.57 -7.01
CA GLY A 83 -1.30 -17.27 -6.00
C GLY A 83 -0.83 -16.30 -4.92
N ALA A 84 0.40 -15.80 -4.97
CA ALA A 84 0.93 -14.82 -4.02
C ALA A 84 0.26 -13.46 -4.22
N SER A 85 0.10 -12.68 -3.15
CA SER A 85 -0.37 -11.30 -3.30
C SER A 85 0.75 -10.43 -3.90
N MET A 86 0.38 -9.37 -4.62
CA MET A 86 1.35 -8.39 -5.11
C MET A 86 2.16 -7.80 -3.96
N LEU A 87 1.57 -7.66 -2.77
CA LEU A 87 2.30 -7.21 -1.59
C LEU A 87 3.38 -8.21 -1.17
N ASP A 88 3.09 -9.52 -1.17
CA ASP A 88 4.07 -10.55 -0.84
C ASP A 88 5.23 -10.57 -1.84
N ASP A 89 4.94 -10.39 -3.13
CA ASP A 89 5.95 -10.30 -4.18
C ASP A 89 6.82 -9.04 -4.03
N ILE A 90 6.23 -7.91 -3.61
CA ILE A 90 6.99 -6.69 -3.26
C ILE A 90 7.91 -6.96 -2.06
N ILE A 91 7.41 -7.62 -1.01
CA ILE A 91 8.17 -7.90 0.21
C ILE A 91 9.32 -8.87 -0.07
N THR A 92 9.08 -9.90 -0.89
CA THR A 92 10.07 -10.91 -1.26
C THR A 92 11.00 -10.49 -2.40
N HIS A 93 10.85 -9.25 -2.89
CA HIS A 93 11.63 -8.67 -3.99
C HIS A 93 11.49 -9.41 -5.33
N GLN A 94 10.35 -10.04 -5.59
CA GLN A 94 10.07 -10.65 -6.88
C GLN A 94 9.76 -9.60 -7.95
N LYS A 95 9.92 -9.99 -9.22
CA LYS A 95 9.56 -9.15 -10.36
C LYS A 95 8.03 -9.13 -10.49
N ILE A 96 7.46 -7.94 -10.54
CA ILE A 96 6.01 -7.73 -10.63
C ILE A 96 5.65 -7.45 -12.09
N ASP A 97 5.08 -8.42 -12.79
CA ASP A 97 4.46 -8.21 -14.11
C ASP A 97 2.96 -8.02 -13.94
N PHE A 98 2.44 -6.86 -14.33
CA PHE A 98 1.02 -6.53 -14.11
C PHE A 98 0.08 -7.41 -14.94
N ASN A 99 0.56 -7.98 -16.06
CA ASN A 99 -0.25 -8.91 -16.86
C ASN A 99 -0.49 -10.24 -16.14
N ASP A 100 0.32 -10.55 -15.14
CA ASP A 100 0.22 -11.77 -14.35
C ASP A 100 -0.62 -11.57 -13.07
N TYR A 101 -1.21 -10.40 -12.83
CA TYR A 101 -2.12 -10.16 -11.70
C TYR A 101 -3.56 -9.97 -12.19
N GLU A 102 -4.51 -10.66 -11.55
CA GLU A 102 -5.96 -10.53 -11.78
C GLU A 102 -6.69 -9.79 -10.65
#